data_AF-A0AAV0GYY8-F1
#
_entry.id   AF-A0AAV0GYY8-F1
#
_cell.length_a   1.000
_cell.length_b   1.000
_cell.length_c   1.000
_cell.angle_alpha   90.00
_cell.angle_beta   90.00
_cell.angle_gamma   90.00
#
_symmetry.space_group_name_H-M   'P 1'
#
loop_
_entity.id
_entity.type
_entity.pdbx_description
1 polymer ?
#
loop_
_entity_poly.entity_id
_entity_poly.type
_entity_poly.pdbx_seq_one_letter_code
_entity_poly.pdbx_strand_id
1 'polypeptide(L)'
;MTSARCCSRIGLVHLLFLALLHNSTLSLIAAARSNVYIVYMGERQQQDEPELVQDSHHELVSSFVGSKEAAEESILYSYKHGFSGFAAALTKSQAKLIADSPGVVWVARNRILTTQTTRSWDYLKVKPELPNGIASRGHSGAGSIVGVMDTGQ
;
A
#
# COMPACT_ATOMS: atom_id res chain seq x y z
N MET A 1 20.54 -53.09 -31.45
CA MET A 1 21.19 -51.95 -30.74
C MET A 1 20.25 -50.75 -30.74
N THR A 2 19.22 -50.70 -29.87
CA THR A 2 18.33 -49.52 -29.74
C THR A 2 17.61 -49.56 -28.37
N SER A 3 18.32 -49.30 -27.27
CA SER A 3 17.64 -49.04 -25.98
C SER A 3 18.53 -48.22 -25.05
N ALA A 4 18.78 -46.97 -25.43
CA ALA A 4 19.45 -46.00 -24.55
C ALA A 4 18.79 -44.61 -24.58
N ARG A 5 17.85 -44.37 -25.51
CA ARG A 5 17.21 -43.05 -25.68
C ARG A 5 15.99 -42.83 -24.78
N CYS A 6 15.49 -43.88 -24.11
CA CYS A 6 14.28 -43.81 -23.27
C CYS A 6 14.55 -43.36 -21.82
N CYS A 7 15.66 -43.79 -21.21
CA CYS A 7 16.00 -43.41 -19.83
C CYS A 7 16.34 -41.91 -19.66
N SER A 8 16.90 -41.28 -20.69
CA SER A 8 17.31 -39.86 -20.62
C SER A 8 16.13 -38.89 -20.58
N ARG A 9 14.97 -39.26 -21.15
CA ARG A 9 13.79 -38.38 -21.24
C ARG A 9 13.04 -38.29 -19.92
N ILE A 10 12.96 -39.39 -19.17
CA ILE A 10 12.30 -39.44 -17.85
C ILE A 10 13.10 -38.62 -16.84
N GLY A 11 14.43 -38.73 -16.85
CA GLY A 11 15.30 -37.93 -15.99
C GLY A 11 15.16 -36.42 -16.25
N LEU A 12 15.05 -36.00 -17.51
CA LEU A 12 14.86 -34.59 -17.87
C LEU A 12 13.51 -34.04 -17.39
N VAL A 13 12.43 -34.82 -17.51
CA VAL A 13 11.09 -34.41 -17.04
C VAL A 13 11.08 -34.24 -15.52
N HIS A 14 11.70 -35.14 -14.77
CA HIS A 14 11.82 -35.00 -13.32
C HIS A 14 12.67 -33.78 -12.91
N LEU A 15 13.77 -33.52 -13.62
CA LEU A 15 14.60 -32.32 -13.41
C LEU A 15 13.82 -31.02 -13.68
N LEU A 16 13.05 -30.96 -14.78
CA LEU A 16 12.21 -29.81 -15.10
C LEU A 16 11.10 -29.61 -14.05
N PHE A 17 10.48 -30.70 -13.59
CA PHE A 17 9.45 -30.64 -12.55
C PHE A 17 10.02 -30.15 -11.21
N LEU A 18 11.19 -30.63 -10.81
CA LEU A 18 11.89 -30.16 -9.61
C LEU A 18 12.30 -28.69 -9.71
N ALA A 19 12.75 -28.23 -10.90
CA ALA A 19 13.08 -26.83 -11.14
C ALA A 19 11.85 -25.92 -11.06
N LEU A 20 10.72 -26.34 -11.64
CA LEU A 20 9.43 -25.64 -11.53
C LEU A 20 8.97 -25.54 -10.07
N LEU A 21 9.04 -26.63 -9.30
CA LEU A 21 8.70 -26.63 -7.88
C LEU A 21 9.61 -25.70 -7.06
N HIS A 22 10.92 -25.67 -7.35
CA HIS A 22 11.86 -24.76 -6.69
C HIS A 22 11.55 -23.29 -7.00
N ASN A 23 11.27 -22.96 -8.26
CA ASN A 23 10.93 -21.58 -8.63
C ASN A 23 9.62 -21.13 -7.98
N SER A 24 8.59 -21.99 -7.97
CA SER A 24 7.31 -21.69 -7.32
C SER A 24 7.44 -21.47 -5.81
N THR A 25 8.24 -22.30 -5.12
CA THR A 25 8.48 -22.14 -3.67
C THR A 25 9.30 -20.88 -3.37
N LEU A 26 10.29 -20.54 -4.21
CA LEU A 26 11.06 -19.30 -4.07
C LEU A 26 10.19 -18.05 -4.23
N SER A 27 9.29 -18.03 -5.23
CA SER A 27 8.34 -16.94 -5.43
C SER A 27 7.38 -16.78 -4.25
N LEU A 28 6.86 -17.88 -3.70
CA LEU A 28 5.98 -17.83 -2.52
C LEU A 28 6.69 -17.27 -1.29
N ILE A 29 7.95 -17.65 -1.06
CA ILE A 29 8.75 -17.12 0.04
C ILE A 29 9.07 -15.63 -0.16
N ALA A 30 9.31 -15.19 -1.40
CA ALA A 30 9.52 -13.78 -1.72
C ALA A 30 8.26 -12.95 -1.47
N ALA A 31 7.09 -13.44 -1.87
CA ALA A 31 5.79 -12.82 -1.57
C ALA A 31 5.50 -12.77 -0.06
N ALA A 32 5.87 -13.81 0.70
CA ALA A 32 5.75 -13.80 2.16
C ALA A 32 6.73 -12.82 2.85
N ARG A 33 7.82 -12.45 2.18
CA ARG A 33 8.81 -11.48 2.69
C ARG A 33 8.46 -10.03 2.34
N SER A 34 7.63 -9.79 1.32
CA SER A 34 7.18 -8.45 1.00
C SER A 34 6.27 -7.95 2.11
N ASN A 35 6.42 -6.68 2.46
CA ASN A 35 5.51 -6.00 3.38
C ASN A 35 4.84 -4.90 2.59
N VAL A 36 3.61 -4.56 2.96
CA VAL A 36 2.96 -3.38 2.35
C VAL A 36 3.60 -2.13 2.94
N TYR A 37 4.08 -1.24 2.08
CA TYR A 37 4.54 0.09 2.43
C TYR A 37 3.62 1.12 1.77
N ILE A 38 3.39 2.20 2.49
CA ILE A 38 2.72 3.41 2.02
C ILE A 38 3.82 4.37 1.60
N VAL A 39 3.76 4.82 0.34
CA VAL A 39 4.63 5.82 -0.27
C VAL A 39 3.80 7.09 -0.46
N TYR A 40 4.18 8.16 0.20
CA TYR A 40 3.57 9.47 0.08
C TYR A 40 4.44 10.36 -0.80
N MET A 41 3.85 10.93 -1.86
CA MET A 41 4.51 11.75 -2.88
C MET A 41 4.07 13.22 -2.85
N GLY A 42 3.32 13.62 -1.82
CA GLY A 42 2.92 15.02 -1.65
C GLY A 42 1.53 15.37 -2.15
N GLU A 43 1.25 16.67 -2.16
CA GLU A 43 0.02 17.25 -2.71
C GLU A 43 -0.04 17.05 -4.23
N ARG A 44 -1.22 16.66 -4.72
CA ARG A 44 -1.52 16.60 -6.16
C ARG A 44 -1.90 17.99 -6.65
N GLN A 45 -1.42 18.41 -7.82
CA GLN A 45 -1.93 19.65 -8.42
C GLN A 45 -3.35 19.42 -8.92
N GLN A 46 -4.25 20.38 -8.71
CA GLN A 46 -5.67 20.22 -9.03
C GLN A 46 -5.93 19.81 -10.50
N GLN A 47 -5.05 20.26 -11.40
CA GLN A 47 -5.06 19.98 -12.82
C GLN A 47 -4.54 18.60 -13.24
N ASP A 48 -3.87 17.85 -12.35
CA ASP A 48 -3.23 16.58 -12.72
C ASP A 48 -4.27 15.49 -12.96
N GLU A 49 -4.48 14.97 -14.17
CA GLU A 49 -5.50 13.93 -14.36
C GLU A 49 -5.21 12.70 -13.48
N PRO A 50 -6.21 12.12 -12.76
CA PRO A 50 -5.97 11.01 -11.84
C PRO A 50 -5.29 9.80 -12.49
N GLU A 51 -5.51 9.59 -13.78
CA GLU A 51 -4.87 8.55 -14.59
C GLU A 51 -3.37 8.81 -14.76
N LEU A 52 -2.98 10.05 -15.08
CA LEU A 52 -1.55 10.44 -15.14
C LEU A 52 -0.85 10.31 -13.79
N VAL A 53 -1.55 10.64 -12.70
CA VAL A 53 -1.03 10.44 -11.34
C VAL A 53 -0.79 8.95 -11.08
N GLN A 54 -1.74 8.10 -11.45
CA GLN A 54 -1.59 6.66 -11.31
C GLN A 54 -0.45 6.11 -12.19
N ASP A 55 -0.31 6.58 -13.43
CA ASP A 55 0.78 6.19 -14.32
C ASP A 55 2.15 6.52 -13.71
N SER A 56 2.29 7.70 -13.10
CA SER A 56 3.51 8.08 -12.39
C SER A 56 3.85 7.15 -11.21
N HIS A 57 2.83 6.60 -10.53
CA HIS A 57 3.04 5.63 -9.46
C HIS A 57 3.59 4.31 -10.02
N HIS A 58 3.00 3.82 -11.11
CA HIS A 58 3.48 2.61 -11.79
C HIS A 58 4.89 2.79 -12.33
N GLU A 59 5.20 3.94 -12.94
CA GLU A 59 6.53 4.27 -13.45
C GLU A 59 7.56 4.25 -12.32
N LEU A 60 7.28 4.93 -11.20
CA LEU A 60 8.18 4.96 -10.05
C LEU A 60 8.46 3.56 -9.51
N VAL A 61 7.41 2.76 -9.26
CA VAL A 61 7.57 1.40 -8.70
C VAL A 61 8.31 0.48 -9.67
N SER A 62 8.01 0.54 -10.97
CA SER A 62 8.63 -0.31 -11.99
C SER A 62 10.16 -0.22 -12.01
N SER A 63 10.71 0.96 -11.69
CA SER A 63 12.14 1.21 -11.56
C SER A 63 12.83 0.40 -10.46
N PHE A 64 12.07 -0.17 -9.51
CA PHE A 64 12.60 -0.92 -8.35
C PHE A 64 12.16 -2.38 -8.29
N VAL A 65 11.10 -2.77 -9.00
CA VAL A 65 10.57 -4.14 -8.99
C VAL A 65 10.93 -4.94 -10.24
N GLY A 66 11.55 -4.31 -11.23
CA GLY A 66 12.22 -4.97 -12.36
C GLY A 66 11.40 -5.09 -13.64
N SER A 67 10.08 -4.94 -13.58
CA SER A 67 9.22 -4.82 -14.78
C SER A 67 7.95 -4.01 -14.49
N LYS A 68 7.22 -3.64 -15.54
CA LYS A 68 5.93 -2.94 -15.43
C LYS A 68 4.84 -3.86 -14.87
N GLU A 69 4.83 -5.11 -15.30
CA GLU A 69 3.89 -6.13 -14.82
C GLU A 69 4.10 -6.39 -13.32
N ALA A 70 5.36 -6.51 -12.89
CA ALA A 70 5.69 -6.63 -11.47
C ALA A 70 5.27 -5.38 -10.67
N ALA A 71 5.30 -4.18 -11.29
CA ALA A 71 4.82 -2.95 -10.66
C ALA A 71 3.31 -2.99 -10.46
N GLU A 72 2.56 -3.35 -11.51
CA GLU A 72 1.11 -3.52 -11.48
C GLU A 72 0.68 -4.55 -10.43
N GLU A 73 1.37 -5.69 -10.34
CA GLU A 73 1.11 -6.73 -9.32
C GLU A 73 1.47 -6.28 -7.90
N SER A 74 2.48 -5.41 -7.75
CA SER A 74 2.93 -4.96 -6.44
C SER A 74 2.09 -3.83 -5.83
N ILE A 75 1.40 -3.02 -6.63
CA ILE A 75 0.58 -1.90 -6.14
C ILE A 75 -0.78 -2.44 -5.70
N LEU A 76 -1.10 -2.25 -4.41
CA LEU A 76 -2.40 -2.58 -3.85
C LEU A 76 -3.39 -1.43 -4.03
N TYR A 77 -2.91 -0.19 -3.99
CA TYR A 77 -3.75 0.99 -4.10
C TYR A 77 -2.96 2.22 -4.52
N SER A 78 -3.53 3.02 -5.44
CA SER A 78 -3.01 4.33 -5.83
C SER A 78 -3.90 5.44 -5.27
N TYR A 79 -3.34 6.25 -4.38
CA TYR A 79 -3.95 7.47 -3.89
C TYR A 79 -3.76 8.56 -4.95
N LYS A 80 -4.84 8.90 -5.65
CA LYS A 80 -4.81 9.80 -6.82
C LYS A 80 -5.77 11.00 -6.77
N HIS A 81 -6.56 11.10 -5.69
CA HIS A 81 -7.61 12.13 -5.58
C HIS A 81 -7.23 13.24 -4.60
N GLY A 82 -7.02 12.90 -3.32
CA GLY A 82 -6.69 13.89 -2.29
C GLY A 82 -5.19 14.25 -2.22
N PHE A 83 -4.33 13.29 -2.52
CA PHE A 83 -2.87 13.43 -2.56
C PHE A 83 -2.29 12.44 -3.56
N SER A 84 -1.00 12.57 -3.87
CA SER A 84 -0.27 11.60 -4.69
C SER A 84 0.48 10.61 -3.80
N GLY A 85 0.32 9.32 -4.06
CA GLY A 85 1.05 8.25 -3.40
C GLY A 85 0.43 6.89 -3.68
N PHE A 86 1.03 5.83 -3.15
CA PHE A 86 0.52 4.47 -3.33
C PHE A 86 0.87 3.55 -2.16
N ALA A 87 0.12 2.46 -2.02
CA ALA A 87 0.44 1.34 -1.15
C ALA A 87 0.91 0.16 -2.01
N ALA A 88 2.12 -0.34 -1.76
CA ALA A 88 2.70 -1.44 -2.54
C ALA A 88 3.40 -2.49 -1.67
N ALA A 89 3.35 -3.75 -2.11
CA ALA A 89 4.10 -4.86 -1.55
C ALA A 89 5.57 -4.76 -1.98
N LEU A 90 6.43 -4.37 -1.03
CA LEU A 90 7.85 -4.12 -1.29
C LEU A 90 8.72 -4.87 -0.29
N THR A 91 9.94 -5.19 -0.72
CA THR A 91 11.02 -5.57 0.21
C THR A 91 11.48 -4.34 0.99
N LYS A 92 12.12 -4.56 2.15
CA LYS A 92 12.68 -3.47 2.96
C LYS A 92 13.74 -2.65 2.19
N SER A 93 14.52 -3.30 1.33
CA SER A 93 15.53 -2.63 0.49
C SER A 93 14.87 -1.77 -0.58
N GLN A 94 13.86 -2.28 -1.30
CA GLN A 94 13.10 -1.50 -2.28
C GLN A 94 12.45 -0.27 -1.64
N ALA A 95 11.79 -0.44 -0.49
CA ALA A 95 11.16 0.68 0.22
C ALA A 95 12.18 1.75 0.64
N LYS A 96 13.40 1.36 1.03
CA LYS A 96 14.48 2.30 1.34
C LYS A 96 14.93 3.07 0.10
N LEU A 97 15.12 2.39 -1.03
CA LEU A 97 15.52 3.03 -2.28
C LEU A 97 14.46 4.01 -2.80
N ILE A 98 13.18 3.62 -2.72
CA ILE A 98 12.05 4.50 -3.09
C ILE A 98 11.99 5.74 -2.21
N ALA A 99 12.33 5.63 -0.92
CA ALA A 99 12.35 6.79 -0.02
C ALA A 99 13.35 7.86 -0.44
N ASP A 100 14.39 7.50 -1.19
CA ASP A 100 15.42 8.41 -1.69
C ASP A 100 15.09 8.96 -3.10
N SER A 101 13.96 8.57 -3.69
CA SER A 101 13.56 8.98 -5.04
C SER A 101 13.01 10.42 -5.08
N PRO A 102 13.31 11.20 -6.13
CA PRO A 102 12.70 12.52 -6.33
C PRO A 102 11.17 12.45 -6.32
N GLY A 103 10.54 13.42 -5.64
CA GLY A 103 9.09 13.48 -5.51
C GLY A 103 8.48 12.58 -4.42
N VAL A 104 9.27 11.69 -3.80
CA VAL A 104 8.83 10.94 -2.62
C VAL A 104 9.09 11.77 -1.37
N VAL A 105 8.04 12.01 -0.59
CA VAL A 105 8.09 12.78 0.65
C VAL A 105 8.31 11.87 1.86
N TRP A 106 7.63 10.72 1.88
CA TRP A 106 7.74 9.79 3.01
C TRP A 106 7.37 8.36 2.61
N VAL A 107 8.06 7.38 3.21
CA VAL A 107 7.75 5.96 3.06
C VAL A 107 7.66 5.31 4.43
N ALA A 108 6.58 4.57 4.67
CA ALA A 108 6.43 3.81 5.90
C ALA A 108 5.73 2.47 5.68
N ARG A 109 6.07 1.51 6.52
CA ARG A 109 5.37 0.22 6.53
C ARG A 109 3.91 0.45 6.94
N ASN A 110 2.99 -0.12 6.17
CA ASN A 110 1.56 -0.15 6.52
C ASN A 110 1.35 -0.82 7.88
N ARG A 111 0.40 -0.30 8.67
CA ARG A 111 0.08 -0.80 10.01
C ARG A 111 -1.42 -0.88 10.17
N ILE A 112 -1.88 -1.94 10.81
CA ILE A 112 -3.25 -2.02 11.32
C ILE A 112 -3.31 -1.19 12.60
N LEU A 113 -4.19 -0.21 12.65
CA LEU A 113 -4.44 0.61 13.83
C LEU A 113 -5.59 -0.02 14.65
N THR A 114 -5.45 -0.03 15.97
CA THR A 114 -6.53 -0.42 16.88
C THR A 114 -7.36 0.80 17.26
N THR A 115 -8.68 0.65 17.28
CA THR A 115 -9.60 1.73 17.63
C THR A 115 -9.32 2.24 19.05
N GLN A 116 -9.07 3.53 19.17
CA GLN A 116 -8.92 4.21 20.45
C GLN A 116 -10.12 5.15 20.61
N THR A 117 -11.22 4.68 21.20
CA THR A 117 -12.39 5.51 21.49
C THR A 117 -12.64 5.51 23.00
N THR A 118 -12.06 6.48 23.71
CA THR A 118 -12.57 6.78 25.05
C THR A 118 -12.90 8.26 25.18
N ARG A 119 -14.18 8.51 25.48
CA ARG A 119 -14.76 9.79 25.93
C ARG A 119 -14.33 11.01 25.09
N SER A 120 -14.47 10.95 23.76
CA SER A 120 -14.12 12.06 22.86
C SER A 120 -14.77 13.39 23.27
N TRP A 121 -16.01 13.36 23.78
CA TRP A 121 -16.69 14.55 24.31
C TRP A 121 -16.00 15.15 25.54
N ASP A 122 -15.50 14.30 26.44
CA ASP A 122 -14.71 14.75 27.60
C ASP A 122 -13.31 15.23 27.18
N TYR A 123 -12.66 14.55 26.23
CA TYR A 123 -11.36 14.94 25.68
C TYR A 123 -11.45 16.31 25.00
N LEU A 124 -12.46 16.53 24.17
CA LEU A 124 -12.74 17.79 23.49
C LEU A 124 -13.37 18.84 24.42
N LYS A 125 -13.65 18.49 25.69
CA LYS A 125 -14.31 19.34 26.69
C LYS A 125 -15.62 19.96 26.20
N VAL A 126 -16.35 19.24 25.34
CA VAL A 126 -17.64 19.68 24.81
C VAL A 126 -18.73 19.19 25.77
N LYS A 127 -18.98 19.99 26.81
CA LYS A 127 -20.09 19.74 27.76
C LYS A 127 -21.29 20.60 27.39
N PRO A 128 -22.46 20.01 27.12
CA PRO A 128 -23.67 20.76 26.76
C PRO A 128 -24.21 21.62 27.91
N GLU A 129 -23.88 21.27 29.16
CA GLU A 129 -24.37 21.94 30.36
C GLU A 129 -23.69 23.28 30.67
N LEU A 130 -22.63 23.66 29.94
CA LEU A 130 -21.90 24.91 30.16
C LEU A 130 -22.55 26.06 29.36
N PRO A 131 -23.14 27.09 30.00
CA PRO A 131 -23.84 28.18 29.33
C PRO A 131 -22.97 28.95 28.32
N ASN A 132 -21.65 28.99 28.57
CA ASN A 132 -20.64 29.63 27.71
C ASN A 132 -19.60 28.62 27.17
N GLY A 133 -19.97 27.34 27.09
CA GLY A 133 -19.09 26.26 26.62
C GLY A 133 -18.86 26.27 25.10
N ILE A 134 -17.97 25.38 24.63
CA ILE A 134 -17.65 25.23 23.19
C ILE A 134 -18.89 24.95 22.36
N ALA A 135 -19.85 24.16 22.89
CA ALA A 135 -21.11 23.88 22.22
C ALA A 135 -21.92 25.17 21.96
N SER A 136 -22.16 25.98 23.00
CA SER A 136 -22.87 27.27 22.90
C SER A 136 -22.16 28.26 21.96
N ARG A 137 -20.84 28.46 22.15
CA ARG A 137 -20.02 29.36 21.32
C ARG A 137 -19.92 28.94 19.86
N GLY A 138 -19.97 27.64 19.59
CA GLY A 138 -19.95 27.06 18.26
C GLY A 138 -21.32 26.97 17.60
N HIS A 139 -22.36 27.60 18.16
CA HIS A 139 -23.75 27.46 17.70
C HIS A 139 -24.18 25.98 17.56
N SER A 140 -23.72 25.14 18.50
CA SER A 140 -23.92 23.70 18.52
C SER A 140 -23.48 22.97 17.25
N GLY A 141 -22.52 23.55 16.50
CA GLY A 141 -22.03 22.98 15.25
C GLY A 141 -22.93 23.26 14.04
N ALA A 142 -23.86 24.22 14.13
CA ALA A 142 -24.71 24.60 13.00
C ALA A 142 -23.88 24.91 11.74
N GLY A 143 -24.21 24.26 10.62
CA GLY A 143 -23.48 24.39 9.35
C GLY A 143 -22.18 23.58 9.25
N SER A 144 -21.82 22.78 10.27
CA SER A 144 -20.63 21.93 10.25
C SER A 144 -20.92 20.56 9.65
N ILE A 145 -19.95 19.99 8.93
CA ILE A 145 -19.96 18.59 8.47
C ILE A 145 -18.93 17.82 9.31
N VAL A 146 -19.36 16.71 9.93
CA VAL A 146 -18.49 15.86 10.74
C VAL A 146 -18.31 14.52 10.04
N GLY A 147 -17.09 14.26 9.58
CA GLY A 147 -16.69 12.93 9.08
C GLY A 147 -16.31 12.02 10.25
N VAL A 148 -16.90 10.85 10.32
CA VAL A 148 -16.58 9.83 11.33
C VAL A 148 -16.04 8.60 10.63
N MET A 149 -14.84 8.17 11.02
CA MET A 149 -14.27 6.88 10.63
C MET A 149 -14.35 5.97 11.85
N ASP A 150 -15.15 4.92 11.75
CA ASP A 150 -15.38 3.96 12.84
C ASP A 150 -15.31 2.52 12.29
N THR A 151 -15.35 1.54 13.18
CA THR A 151 -15.33 0.11 12.84
C THR A 151 -16.58 -0.34 12.09
N GLY A 152 -17.68 0.42 12.18
CA GLY A 152 -18.95 0.12 11.54
C GLY A 152 -19.71 -1.05 12.18
N GLN A 153 -19.38 -1.39 13.44
CA GLN A 153 -20.09 -2.39 14.25
C GLN A 153 -21.12 -1.73 15.17
#